data_AF-A0A015M4J7-F1
#
_entry.id   AF-A0A015M4J7-F1
#
_cell.length_a   1.000
_cell.length_b   1.000
_cell.length_c   1.000
_cell.angle_alpha   90.00
_cell.angle_beta   90.00
_cell.angle_gamma   90.00
#
_symmetry.space_group_name_H-M   'P 1'
#
loop_
_entity.id
_entity.type
_entity.pdbx_description
1 polymer ?
#
loop_
_entity_poly.entity_id
_entity_poly.type
_entity_poly.pdbx_seq_one_letter_code
_entity_poly.pdbx_strand_id
1 'polypeptide(L)'
;MASGPVGRVTRSRSLWRFVSVDPEIYPLMGVLAATFGFSGYMLGHKATIRNPEDSVKLAKDQTFPWLANKNEQGGDYKYKYHKSGDPDKEVIKAPAADIAHTALVDLPKEAAQKVGEKFGGSKS
;
A
#
# COMPACT_ATOMS: atom_id res chain seq x y z
N MET A 1 4.16 -24.46 -69.35
CA MET A 1 4.66 -23.80 -68.14
C MET A 1 3.58 -23.95 -67.08
N ALA A 2 3.72 -24.89 -66.14
CA ALA A 2 2.73 -25.13 -65.10
C ALA A 2 3.20 -24.46 -63.81
N SER A 3 2.64 -23.29 -63.49
CA SER A 3 2.84 -22.64 -62.20
C SER A 3 2.03 -23.39 -61.14
N GLY A 4 2.69 -24.20 -60.32
CA GLY A 4 2.08 -24.78 -59.12
C GLY A 4 1.90 -23.71 -58.05
N PRO A 5 0.89 -23.83 -57.17
CA PRO A 5 0.67 -22.86 -56.10
C PRO A 5 1.76 -22.99 -55.05
N VAL A 6 2.55 -21.92 -54.85
CA VAL A 6 3.48 -21.79 -53.72
C VAL A 6 2.68 -21.38 -52.48
N GLY A 7 1.81 -22.28 -52.03
CA GLY A 7 1.08 -22.15 -50.78
C GLY A 7 2.00 -22.56 -49.63
N ARG A 8 2.52 -21.58 -48.89
CA ARG A 8 3.28 -21.81 -47.65
C ARG A 8 2.35 -22.47 -46.63
N VAL A 9 2.39 -23.80 -46.54
CA VAL A 9 1.68 -24.56 -45.50
C VAL A 9 2.30 -24.17 -44.17
N THR A 10 1.64 -23.31 -43.40
CA THR A 10 1.93 -23.14 -41.97
C THR A 10 1.50 -24.43 -41.28
N ARG A 11 2.40 -25.41 -41.29
CA ARG A 11 2.22 -26.68 -40.59
C ARG A 11 2.01 -26.34 -39.11
N SER A 12 0.80 -26.56 -38.61
CA SER A 12 0.44 -26.33 -37.21
C SER A 12 1.48 -27.02 -36.32
N ARG A 13 2.28 -26.22 -35.61
CA ARG A 13 3.28 -26.71 -34.67
C ARG A 13 2.52 -27.03 -33.39
N SER A 14 2.13 -28.29 -33.22
CA SER A 14 1.55 -28.69 -31.94
C SER A 14 2.64 -28.68 -30.87
N LEU A 15 2.35 -28.07 -29.72
CA LEU A 15 3.27 -28.02 -28.58
C LEU A 15 3.68 -29.42 -28.15
N TRP A 16 2.75 -30.38 -28.21
CA TRP A 16 3.01 -31.79 -27.93
C TRP A 16 4.06 -32.40 -28.86
N ARG A 17 3.98 -32.11 -30.17
CA ARG A 17 4.97 -32.59 -31.13
C ARG A 17 6.31 -31.88 -30.96
N PHE A 18 6.30 -30.62 -30.53
CA PHE A 18 7.53 -29.87 -30.25
C PHE A 18 8.28 -30.46 -29.04
N VAL A 19 7.56 -30.86 -27.98
CA VAL A 19 8.13 -31.45 -26.76
C VAL A 19 8.61 -32.90 -26.95
N SER A 20 8.00 -33.65 -27.87
CA SER A 20 8.38 -35.05 -28.12
C SER A 20 9.51 -35.24 -29.13
N VAL A 21 9.82 -34.23 -29.96
CA VAL A 21 10.70 -34.42 -31.13
C VAL A 21 12.12 -33.95 -30.88
N ASP A 22 12.33 -32.82 -30.19
CA ASP A 22 13.68 -32.28 -30.00
C ASP A 22 14.05 -32.16 -28.50
N PRO A 23 15.01 -32.96 -28.01
CA PRO A 23 15.43 -32.92 -26.60
C PRO A 23 16.15 -31.62 -26.22
N GLU A 24 16.58 -30.81 -27.19
CA GLU A 24 17.24 -29.53 -26.99
C GLU A 24 16.30 -28.44 -26.43
N ILE A 25 14.98 -28.66 -26.47
CA ILE A 25 13.98 -27.70 -26.01
C ILE A 25 13.75 -27.79 -24.49
N TYR A 26 14.08 -28.92 -23.85
CA TYR A 26 13.93 -29.09 -22.40
C TYR A 26 14.63 -28.02 -21.54
N PRO A 27 15.90 -27.62 -21.80
CA PRO A 27 16.54 -26.55 -21.03
C PRO A 27 15.83 -25.20 -21.20
N LEU A 28 15.36 -24.87 -22.41
CA LEU A 28 14.61 -23.65 -22.67
C LEU A 28 13.29 -23.64 -21.88
N MET A 29 12.58 -24.77 -21.86
CA MET A 29 11.37 -24.94 -21.07
C MET A 29 11.63 -24.86 -19.55
N GLY A 30 12.77 -25.37 -19.09
CA GLY A 30 13.19 -25.25 -17.69
C GLY A 30 13.37 -23.80 -17.26
N VAL A 31 14.06 -22.98 -18.08
CA VAL A 31 14.23 -21.55 -17.81
C VAL A 31 12.87 -20.84 -17.83
N LEU A 32 12.03 -21.09 -18.85
CA LEU A 32 10.71 -20.49 -18.96
C LEU A 32 9.84 -20.81 -17.73
N ALA A 33 9.78 -22.08 -17.33
CA ALA A 33 9.03 -22.53 -16.16
C ALA A 33 9.58 -21.91 -14.86
N ALA A 34 10.90 -21.76 -14.73
CA ALA A 34 11.51 -21.11 -13.57
C ALA A 34 11.11 -19.64 -13.48
N THR A 35 11.17 -18.89 -14.59
CA THR A 35 10.82 -17.45 -14.60
C THR A 35 9.34 -17.22 -14.30
N PHE A 36 8.44 -17.95 -14.96
CA PHE A 36 7.00 -17.83 -14.73
C PHE A 36 6.58 -18.41 -13.38
N GLY A 37 7.21 -19.49 -12.92
CA GLY A 37 6.98 -20.06 -11.60
C GLY A 37 7.41 -19.10 -10.49
N PHE A 38 8.60 -18.50 -10.59
CA PHE A 38 9.08 -17.53 -9.60
C PHE A 38 8.25 -16.24 -9.62
N SER A 39 7.98 -15.69 -10.80
CA SER A 39 7.14 -14.50 -10.94
C SER A 39 5.72 -14.75 -10.44
N GLY A 40 5.14 -15.92 -10.75
CA GLY A 40 3.82 -16.32 -10.27
C GLY A 40 3.79 -16.57 -8.77
N TYR A 41 4.84 -17.18 -8.21
CA TYR A 41 4.99 -17.39 -6.77
C TYR A 41 5.10 -16.05 -6.03
N MET A 42 5.94 -15.13 -6.52
CA MET A 42 6.08 -13.80 -5.96
C MET A 42 4.78 -12.99 -6.09
N LEU A 43 4.06 -13.11 -7.20
CA LEU A 43 2.76 -12.46 -7.37
C LEU A 43 1.70 -13.03 -6.40
N GLY A 44 1.68 -14.34 -6.18
CA GLY A 44 0.77 -14.98 -5.21
C GLY A 44 1.13 -14.70 -3.74
N HIS A 45 2.42 -14.70 -3.40
CA HIS A 45 2.89 -14.36 -2.05
C HIS A 45 2.82 -12.86 -1.74
N LYS A 46 2.93 -12.01 -2.76
CA LYS A 46 2.91 -10.55 -2.64
C LYS A 46 1.81 -9.93 -3.49
N ALA A 47 0.62 -10.51 -3.48
CA ALA A 47 -0.58 -9.93 -4.09
C ALA A 47 -0.99 -8.58 -3.47
N THR A 48 -0.28 -8.11 -2.44
CA THR A 48 -0.33 -6.76 -1.89
C THR A 48 0.99 -6.05 -2.22
N ILE A 49 1.14 -5.62 -3.47
CA ILE A 49 1.90 -4.39 -3.71
C ILE A 49 1.02 -3.31 -3.07
N ARG A 50 1.33 -3.04 -1.81
CA ARG A 50 0.58 -2.14 -0.94
C ARG A 50 0.62 -0.75 -1.57
N ASN A 51 -0.48 -0.34 -2.18
CA ASN A 51 -0.65 1.06 -2.54
C ASN A 51 -0.53 1.89 -1.24
N PRO A 52 0.00 3.11 -1.28
CA PRO A 52 0.05 3.98 -0.10
C PRO A 52 -1.35 4.31 0.45
N GLU A 53 -2.39 4.10 -0.35
CA GLU A 53 -3.81 4.20 0.03
C GLU A 53 -4.44 2.86 0.48
N ASP A 54 -3.69 1.74 0.45
CA ASP A 54 -4.23 0.41 0.71
C ASP A 54 -4.43 0.13 2.21
N SER A 55 -5.68 0.34 2.62
CA SER A 55 -6.39 -0.29 3.73
C SER A 55 -5.59 -0.42 5.02
N VAL A 56 -5.61 0.66 5.80
CA VAL A 56 -5.34 0.54 7.24
C VAL A 56 -6.40 -0.41 7.79
N LYS A 57 -5.97 -1.64 8.16
CA LYS A 57 -6.87 -2.59 8.82
C LYS A 57 -7.41 -1.94 10.07
N LEU A 58 -8.71 -1.68 10.03
CA LEU A 58 -9.47 -1.14 11.13
C LEU A 58 -9.49 -2.17 12.26
N ALA A 59 -9.36 -1.72 13.50
CA ALA A 59 -9.43 -2.59 14.68
C ALA A 59 -10.76 -3.36 14.72
N LYS A 60 -10.69 -4.67 14.96
CA LYS A 60 -11.90 -5.52 14.96
C LYS A 60 -12.94 -5.08 16.00
N ASP A 61 -12.47 -4.51 17.11
CA ASP A 61 -13.29 -4.03 18.21
C ASP A 61 -13.20 -2.49 18.34
N GLN A 62 -14.37 -1.82 18.33
CA GLN A 62 -14.50 -0.37 18.58
C GLN A 62 -13.63 0.55 17.70
N THR A 63 -13.46 0.22 16.41
CA THR A 63 -12.81 1.11 15.43
C THR A 63 -13.49 2.47 15.34
N PHE A 64 -14.82 2.43 15.32
CA PHE A 64 -15.62 3.58 14.95
C PHE A 64 -16.12 4.30 16.20
N PRO A 65 -16.03 5.64 16.24
CA PRO A 65 -16.38 6.41 17.43
C PRO A 65 -17.87 6.32 17.80
N TRP A 66 -18.74 6.06 16.82
CA TRP A 66 -20.18 5.87 17.06
C TRP A 66 -20.56 4.47 17.56
N LEU A 67 -19.63 3.50 17.50
CA LEU A 67 -19.81 2.16 18.07
C LEU A 67 -19.30 2.08 19.52
N ALA A 68 -18.45 3.03 19.94
CA ALA A 68 -18.08 3.17 21.34
C ALA A 68 -19.30 3.65 22.14
N ASN A 69 -19.51 3.03 23.31
CA ASN A 69 -20.71 3.13 24.14
C ASN A 69 -21.36 4.52 24.15
N LYS A 70 -22.61 4.59 23.66
CA LYS A 70 -23.46 5.80 23.50
C LYS A 70 -23.76 6.60 24.80
N ASN A 71 -23.21 6.23 25.95
CA ASN A 71 -23.64 6.71 27.26
C ASN A 71 -22.56 7.45 28.08
N GLU A 72 -21.38 7.71 27.55
CA GLU A 72 -20.34 8.47 28.26
C GLU A 72 -20.21 9.89 27.68
N GLN A 73 -20.73 10.88 28.41
CA GLN A 73 -20.40 12.29 28.17
C GLN A 73 -18.91 12.49 28.45
N GLY A 74 -18.10 12.65 27.40
CA GLY A 74 -16.64 12.79 27.49
C GLY A 74 -15.84 11.59 26.98
N GLY A 75 -16.48 10.65 26.26
CA GLY A 75 -15.80 9.51 25.65
C GLY A 75 -14.72 9.90 24.63
N ASP A 76 -13.76 9.00 24.41
CA ASP A 76 -12.67 9.19 23.45
C ASP A 76 -13.18 8.90 22.03
N TYR A 77 -13.67 9.93 21.33
CA TYR A 77 -14.29 9.82 19.99
C TYR A 77 -13.27 9.74 18.83
N LYS A 78 -12.06 9.25 19.09
CA LYS A 78 -11.01 9.11 18.08
C LYS A 78 -11.16 7.78 17.35
N TYR A 79 -10.96 7.79 16.03
CA TYR A 79 -10.82 6.57 15.26
C TYR A 79 -9.62 5.76 15.76
N LYS A 80 -9.74 4.44 15.71
CA LYS A 80 -8.71 3.50 16.16
C LYS A 80 -8.28 2.59 15.02
N TYR A 81 -6.98 2.33 14.90
CA TYR A 81 -6.44 1.55 13.79
C TYR A 81 -5.18 0.77 14.16
N HIS A 82 -4.86 -0.28 13.40
CA HIS A 82 -3.63 -1.05 13.60
C HIS A 82 -2.42 -0.35 12.94
N LYS A 83 -1.34 -0.16 13.71
CA LYS A 83 -0.09 0.38 13.15
C LYS A 83 0.40 -0.52 12.01
N SER A 84 0.64 0.05 10.85
CA SER A 84 1.08 -0.70 9.66
C SER A 84 0.09 -1.77 9.17
N GLY A 85 -1.20 -1.69 9.55
CA GLY A 85 -2.27 -2.60 9.08
C GLY A 85 -2.07 -4.07 9.48
N ASP A 86 -1.35 -4.30 10.57
CA ASP A 86 -1.04 -5.63 11.10
C ASP A 86 -2.00 -5.93 12.26
N PRO A 87 -2.87 -6.95 12.15
CA PRO A 87 -3.92 -7.22 13.15
C PRO A 87 -3.36 -7.65 14.51
N ASP A 88 -2.12 -8.14 14.56
CA ASP A 88 -1.47 -8.58 15.79
C ASP A 88 -0.77 -7.43 16.54
N LYS A 89 -0.71 -6.24 15.93
CA LYS A 89 -0.10 -5.05 16.54
C LYS A 89 -1.11 -4.23 17.34
N GLU A 90 -0.58 -3.48 18.30
CA GLU A 90 -1.37 -2.57 19.14
C GLU A 90 -2.23 -1.60 18.31
N VAL A 91 -3.44 -1.38 18.82
CA VAL A 91 -4.42 -0.46 18.25
C VAL A 91 -4.10 0.97 18.69
N ILE A 92 -3.82 1.85 17.73
CA ILE A 92 -3.43 3.24 17.95
C ILE A 92 -4.63 4.17 17.71
N LYS A 93 -4.76 5.20 18.55
CA LYS A 93 -5.74 6.28 18.38
C LYS A 93 -5.28 7.27 17.31
N ALA A 94 -6.20 7.75 16.48
CA ALA A 94 -5.93 8.81 15.52
C ALA A 94 -5.39 10.08 16.20
N PRO A 95 -4.48 10.82 15.54
CA PRO A 95 -4.09 12.14 16.02
C PRO A 95 -5.33 13.04 16.15
N ALA A 96 -5.26 14.03 17.05
CA ALA A 96 -6.32 15.02 17.17
C ALA A 96 -6.41 15.84 15.86
N ALA A 97 -7.62 16.31 15.53
CA ALA A 97 -7.82 17.20 14.39
C ALA A 97 -7.24 18.61 14.63
N ASP A 98 -7.04 18.98 15.90
CA ASP A 98 -6.26 20.13 16.32
C ASP A 98 -4.77 19.86 16.04
N ILE A 99 -4.17 20.71 15.21
CA ILE A 99 -2.72 20.77 15.03
C ILE A 99 -2.26 22.13 15.58
N ALA A 100 -1.92 22.17 16.86
CA ALA A 100 -1.26 23.32 17.47
C ALA A 100 0.23 23.35 17.06
N HIS A 101 0.63 24.42 16.38
CA HIS A 101 2.03 24.68 16.05
C HIS A 101 2.62 25.70 17.04
N THR A 102 3.48 25.24 17.93
CA THR A 102 4.24 26.12 18.84
C THR A 102 5.58 26.45 18.20
N ALA A 103 5.77 27.71 17.80
CA ALA A 103 7.07 28.20 17.33
C ALA A 103 7.80 28.91 18.47
N LEU A 104 8.99 28.41 18.83
CA LEU A 104 9.92 29.11 19.71
C LEU A 104 10.71 30.10 18.87
N VAL A 105 10.53 31.39 19.10
CA VAL A 105 11.22 32.45 18.35
C VAL A 105 12.02 33.30 19.34
N ASP A 106 13.30 33.48 19.07
CA ASP A 106 14.15 34.42 19.80
C ASP A 106 14.01 35.80 19.15
N LEU A 107 13.28 36.72 19.80
CA LEU A 107 12.94 38.03 19.25
C LEU A 107 13.73 39.16 19.94
N PRO A 108 14.27 40.13 19.18
CA PRO A 108 14.80 41.35 19.76
C PRO A 108 13.69 42.14 20.47
N LYS A 109 14.05 42.86 21.54
CA LYS A 109 13.10 43.49 22.50
C LYS A 109 12.02 44.35 21.83
N GLU A 110 12.37 45.07 20.76
CA GLU A 110 11.43 45.92 20.02
C GLU A 110 10.38 45.13 19.22
N ALA A 111 10.76 43.96 18.69
CA ALA A 111 9.84 43.07 17.99
C ALA A 111 8.95 42.30 18.97
N ALA A 112 9.49 41.92 20.13
CA ALA A 112 8.75 41.26 21.20
C ALA A 112 7.58 42.12 21.71
N GLN A 113 7.80 43.44 21.87
CA GLN A 113 6.76 44.37 22.33
C GLN A 113 5.60 44.47 21.32
N LYS A 114 5.91 44.60 20.02
CA LYS A 114 4.90 44.68 18.95
C LYS A 114 4.10 43.38 18.78
N VAL A 115 4.73 42.23 18.96
CA VAL A 115 4.05 40.93 18.89
C VAL A 115 3.16 40.73 20.11
N GLY A 116 3.63 41.08 21.32
CA GLY A 116 2.85 41.00 22.54
C GLY A 116 1.59 41.87 22.54
N GLU A 117 1.68 43.09 21.98
CA GLU A 117 0.52 43.99 21.80
C GLU A 117 -0.50 43.45 20.79
N LYS A 118 -0.04 42.87 19.68
CA LYS A 118 -0.92 42.37 18.61
C LYS A 118 -1.62 41.07 18.94
N PHE A 119 -0.95 40.18 19.67
CA PHE A 119 -1.46 38.83 19.92
C PHE A 119 -1.95 38.63 21.36
N GLY A 120 -1.91 39.67 22.19
CA GLY A 120 -2.42 39.63 23.55
C GLY A 120 -1.71 38.55 24.36
N GLY A 121 -0.55 38.89 24.92
CA GLY A 121 0.25 37.95 25.71
C GLY A 121 -0.62 37.16 26.69
N SER A 122 -0.79 35.87 26.40
CA SER A 122 -1.32 34.93 27.37
C SER A 122 -0.32 34.92 28.53
N LYS A 123 -0.71 35.57 29.63
CA LYS A 123 0.03 35.48 30.90
C LYS A 123 0.03 33.99 31.27
N SER A 124 1.22 33.40 31.22
CA SER A 124 1.53 32.17 31.94
C SER A 124 1.31 32.36 33.44
#